data_AF-A0A017SV04-F1
#
_entry.id   AF-A0A017SV04-F1
#
_cell.length_a   1.000
_cell.length_b   1.000
_cell.length_c   1.000
_cell.angle_alpha   90.00
_cell.angle_beta   90.00
_cell.angle_gamma   90.00
#
_symmetry.space_group_name_H-M   'P 1'
#
loop_
_entity.id
_entity.type
_entity.pdbx_description
1 polymer ?
#
loop_
_entity_poly.entity_id
_entity_poly.type
_entity_poly.pdbx_seq_one_letter_code
_entity_poly.pdbx_strand_id
1 'polypeptide(L)'
;MNINASGVVIKTVAKEDRSKLGKLRVEAHDAMNAVMLLTPEEIASAGLNPDDVTELRSVIEEYRQAVMFLKAAERMSDKLRQTVLSHGHTIASLLGEISAQGRRRARVSPERGDILDALTPIINYQTAPAKKARLTRVRNEEAAAEQGAEEPTKEPAKAKAFEEDAPVSVAG
;
A
#
# COMPACT_ATOMS: atom_id res chain seq x y z
N MET A 1 -3.00 17.15 15.20
CA MET A 1 -1.73 16.42 15.48
C MET A 1 -0.67 17.14 14.67
N ASN A 2 0.21 17.90 15.34
CA ASN A 2 1.25 18.67 14.67
C ASN A 2 2.54 17.84 14.69
N ILE A 3 3.05 17.48 13.51
CA ILE A 3 4.36 16.85 13.37
C ILE A 3 5.35 18.00 13.10
N ASN A 4 6.22 18.30 14.07
CA ASN A 4 7.30 19.26 13.87
C ASN A 4 8.57 18.51 13.47
N ALA A 5 8.99 18.62 12.21
CA ALA A 5 10.19 17.97 11.68
C ALA A 5 11.43 18.88 11.63
N SER A 6 11.38 20.06 12.26
CA SER A 6 12.47 21.05 12.18
C SER A 6 13.83 20.57 12.69
N GLY A 7 13.87 19.49 13.49
CA GLY A 7 15.09 18.89 14.02
C GLY A 7 15.69 17.75 13.19
N VAL A 8 15.05 17.33 12.09
CA VAL A 8 15.55 16.19 11.29
C VAL A 8 16.33 16.68 10.08
N VAL A 9 17.60 16.31 10.01
CA VAL A 9 18.42 16.52 8.82
C VAL A 9 18.18 15.39 7.82
N ILE A 10 17.61 15.72 6.66
CA ILE A 10 17.41 14.77 5.58
C ILE A 10 18.73 14.58 4.84
N LYS A 11 19.34 13.41 5.01
CA LYS A 11 20.52 12.98 4.26
C LYS A 11 20.07 12.15 3.06
N THR A 12 20.66 12.39 1.89
CA THR A 12 20.35 11.64 0.66
C THR A 12 21.60 10.94 0.14
N VAL A 13 21.41 9.78 -0.47
CA VAL A 13 22.49 9.02 -1.12
C VAL A 13 22.15 8.89 -2.59
N ALA A 14 23.11 9.27 -3.44
CA ALA A 14 23.02 9.12 -4.88
C ALA A 14 22.72 7.66 -5.24
N LYS A 15 21.98 7.43 -6.34
CA LYS A 15 21.51 6.08 -6.69
C LYS A 15 22.67 5.12 -6.94
N GLU A 16 23.75 5.65 -7.50
CA GLU A 16 24.99 4.97 -7.89
C GLU A 16 25.79 4.50 -6.67
N ASP A 17 25.66 5.18 -5.53
CA ASP A 17 26.41 4.88 -4.31
C ASP A 17 25.65 3.98 -3.32
N ARG A 18 24.39 3.64 -3.61
CA ARG A 18 23.57 2.80 -2.71
C ARG A 18 24.15 1.40 -2.48
N SER A 19 24.86 0.86 -3.46
CA SER A 19 25.50 -0.46 -3.34
C SER A 19 26.68 -0.47 -2.36
N LYS A 20 27.26 0.70 -2.08
CA LYS A 20 28.39 0.87 -1.16
C LYS A 20 27.95 1.05 0.29
N LEU A 21 26.64 1.17 0.55
CA LEU A 21 26.12 1.37 1.91
C LEU A 21 26.22 0.08 2.73
N GLY A 22 26.85 0.20 3.90
CA GLY A 22 26.79 -0.83 4.92
C GLY A 22 25.37 -1.01 5.42
N LYS A 23 24.93 -2.27 5.58
CA LYS A 23 23.64 -2.60 6.19
C LYS A 23 23.84 -2.80 7.69
N LEU A 24 22.97 -2.19 8.49
CA LEU A 24 22.86 -2.55 9.91
C LEU A 24 22.36 -4.00 10.03
N ARG A 25 23.01 -4.76 10.91
CA ARG A 25 22.62 -6.14 11.22
C ARG A 25 21.44 -6.17 12.18
N VAL A 26 20.83 -7.34 12.35
CA VAL A 26 19.64 -7.54 13.19
C VAL A 26 19.89 -7.07 14.63
N GLU A 27 21.08 -7.32 15.18
CA GLU A 27 21.46 -6.99 16.56
C GLU A 27 21.94 -5.53 16.73
N ALA A 28 21.86 -4.69 15.68
CA ALA A 28 22.42 -3.35 15.71
C ALA A 28 21.82 -2.47 16.82
N HIS A 29 20.55 -2.67 17.17
CA HIS A 29 19.89 -1.89 18.21
C HIS A 29 20.54 -2.12 19.59
N ASP A 30 20.85 -3.38 19.92
CA ASP A 30 21.45 -3.73 21.20
C ASP A 30 22.90 -3.27 21.26
N ALA A 31 23.64 -3.40 20.15
CA ALA A 31 24.98 -2.84 20.03
C ALA A 31 25.00 -1.31 20.21
N MET A 32 24.06 -0.59 19.58
CA MET A 32 23.92 0.87 19.77
C MET A 32 23.60 1.22 21.23
N ASN A 33 22.73 0.46 21.90
CA ASN A 33 22.43 0.68 23.31
C ASN A 33 23.67 0.49 24.19
N ALA A 34 24.45 -0.55 23.96
CA ALA A 34 25.69 -0.79 24.69
C ALA A 34 26.65 0.41 24.56
N VAL A 35 26.84 0.93 23.34
CA VAL A 35 27.68 2.11 23.09
C VAL A 35 27.17 3.35 23.83
N MET A 36 25.86 3.56 23.88
CA MET A 36 25.26 4.69 24.61
C MET A 36 25.46 4.59 26.13
N LEU A 37 25.62 3.38 26.67
CA LEU A 37 25.76 3.13 28.11
C LEU A 37 27.21 3.11 28.60
N LEU A 38 28.20 3.01 27.70
CA LEU A 38 29.62 2.98 28.09
C LEU A 38 30.01 4.20 28.94
N THR A 39 30.63 3.95 30.09
CA THR A 39 31.22 5.00 30.92
C THR A 39 32.59 5.43 30.38
N PRO A 40 33.09 6.63 30.74
CA PRO A 40 34.45 7.04 30.36
C PRO A 40 35.53 6.06 30.84
N GLU A 41 35.35 5.43 32.00
CA GLU A 41 36.28 4.42 32.55
C GLU A 41 36.27 3.13 31.72
N GLU A 42 35.09 2.67 31.27
CA GLU A 42 34.96 1.52 30.39
C GLU A 42 35.55 1.80 28.99
N ILE A 43 35.37 3.02 28.48
CA ILE A 43 35.98 3.45 27.20
C ILE A 43 37.51 3.41 27.31
N ALA A 44 38.07 4.01 28.37
CA ALA A 44 39.51 4.06 28.59
C ALA A 44 40.12 2.66 28.81
N SER A 45 39.47 1.82 29.62
CA SER A 45 39.93 0.44 29.89
C SER A 45 39.84 -0.48 28.67
N ALA A 46 38.85 -0.27 27.79
CA ALA A 46 38.73 -0.98 26.53
C ALA A 46 39.68 -0.46 25.43
N GLY A 47 40.43 0.63 25.68
CA GLY A 47 41.34 1.23 24.70
C GLY A 47 40.63 1.87 23.51
N LEU A 48 39.37 2.30 23.69
CA LEU A 48 38.58 2.97 22.66
C LEU A 48 38.91 4.47 22.61
N ASN A 49 38.88 5.05 21.42
CA ASN A 49 39.01 6.50 21.25
C ASN A 49 37.73 7.22 21.72
N PRO A 50 37.78 8.12 22.72
CA PRO A 50 36.60 8.83 23.22
C PRO A 50 35.90 9.68 22.17
N ASP A 51 36.65 10.23 21.20
CA ASP A 51 36.09 11.08 20.14
C ASP A 51 35.24 10.25 19.18
N ASP A 52 35.73 9.08 18.75
CA ASP A 52 34.99 8.16 17.87
C ASP A 52 33.71 7.64 18.55
N VAL A 53 33.77 7.36 19.86
CA VAL A 53 32.59 6.95 20.63
C VAL A 53 31.59 8.10 20.73
N THR A 54 32.05 9.33 20.94
CA THR A 54 31.19 10.53 20.98
C THR A 54 30.52 10.78 19.62
N GLU A 55 31.28 10.68 18.52
CA GLU A 55 30.75 10.80 17.17
C GLU A 55 29.70 9.72 16.90
N LEU A 56 30.00 8.46 17.22
CA LEU A 56 29.07 7.36 17.05
C LEU A 56 27.77 7.57 17.85
N ARG A 57 27.85 8.06 19.09
CA ARG A 57 26.66 8.41 19.90
C ARG A 57 25.80 9.47 19.22
N SER A 58 26.42 10.52 18.70
CA SER A 58 25.70 11.57 17.95
C SER A 58 24.98 10.99 16.72
N VAL A 59 25.66 10.14 15.94
CA VAL A 59 25.05 9.46 14.78
C VAL A 59 23.90 8.53 15.19
N ILE A 60 24.02 7.81 16.31
CA ILE A 60 22.95 6.96 16.85
C ILE A 60 21.71 7.79 17.20
N GLU A 61 21.89 8.94 17.84
CA GLU A 61 20.79 9.84 18.20
C GLU A 61 20.08 10.39 16.95
N GLU A 62 20.85 10.87 15.96
CA GLU A 62 20.29 11.31 14.67
C GLU A 62 19.52 10.18 13.98
N TYR A 63 20.07 8.96 13.95
CA TYR A 63 19.42 7.79 13.39
C TYR A 63 18.09 7.49 14.09
N ARG A 64 18.07 7.49 15.43
CA ARG A 64 16.85 7.23 16.22
C ARG A 64 15.77 8.28 15.94
N GLN A 65 16.15 9.55 15.87
CA GLN A 65 15.23 10.62 15.50
C GLN A 65 14.68 10.40 14.09
N ALA A 66 15.54 10.11 13.11
CA ALA A 66 15.12 9.85 11.73
C ALA A 66 14.14 8.66 11.64
N VAL A 67 14.39 7.56 12.35
CA VAL A 67 13.50 6.39 12.39
C VAL A 67 12.15 6.73 13.02
N MET A 68 12.14 7.50 14.10
CA MET A 68 10.89 7.93 14.75
C MET A 68 10.05 8.78 13.78
N PHE A 69 10.67 9.73 13.08
CA PHE A 69 9.99 10.56 12.10
C PHE A 69 9.54 9.78 10.87
N LEU A 70 10.32 8.79 10.41
CA LEU A 70 9.93 7.91 9.32
C LEU A 70 8.61 7.20 9.64
N LYS A 71 8.49 6.58 10.82
CA LYS A 71 7.25 5.93 11.26
C LYS A 71 6.07 6.90 11.36
N ALA A 72 6.31 8.13 11.79
CA ALA A 72 5.28 9.17 11.82
C ALA A 72 4.84 9.57 10.39
N ALA A 73 5.79 9.69 9.46
CA ALA A 73 5.54 9.99 8.06
C ALA A 73 4.77 8.87 7.35
N GLU A 74 5.08 7.61 7.62
CA GLU A 74 4.33 6.45 7.12
C GLU A 74 2.86 6.51 7.55
N ARG A 75 2.61 6.72 8.85
CA ARG A 75 1.24 6.89 9.39
C ARG A 75 0.53 8.09 8.78
N MET A 76 1.23 9.19 8.55
CA MET A 76 0.66 10.37 7.89
C MET A 76 0.30 10.07 6.44
N SER A 77 1.17 9.39 5.69
CA SER A 77 0.90 8.92 4.33
C SER A 77 -0.34 8.02 4.29
N ASP A 78 -0.48 7.09 5.22
CA ASP A 78 -1.66 6.22 5.28
C ASP A 78 -2.95 6.98 5.58
N LYS A 79 -2.90 7.96 6.51
CA LYS A 79 -4.04 8.85 6.75
C LYS A 79 -4.40 9.66 5.50
N LEU A 80 -3.42 10.21 4.80
CA LEU A 80 -3.65 10.93 3.55
C LEU A 80 -4.29 10.03 2.49
N ARG A 81 -3.84 8.78 2.35
CA ARG A 81 -4.47 7.79 1.47
C ARG A 81 -5.92 7.54 1.84
N GLN A 82 -6.23 7.37 3.13
CA GLN A 82 -7.60 7.20 3.60
C GLN A 82 -8.46 8.45 3.33
N THR A 83 -7.92 9.64 3.51
CA THR A 83 -8.60 10.91 3.17
C THR A 83 -8.90 11.00 1.68
N VAL A 84 -7.94 10.65 0.82
CA VAL A 84 -8.14 10.61 -0.64
C VAL A 84 -9.26 9.64 -1.01
N LEU A 85 -9.29 8.45 -0.40
CA LEU A 85 -10.37 7.48 -0.62
C LEU A 85 -11.73 8.01 -0.15
N SER A 86 -11.79 8.63 1.02
CA SER A 86 -13.01 9.24 1.57
C SER A 86 -13.54 10.34 0.65
N HIS A 87 -12.68 11.27 0.22
CA HIS A 87 -13.07 12.30 -0.74
C HIS A 87 -13.47 11.71 -2.09
N GLY A 88 -12.74 10.70 -2.58
CA GLY A 88 -13.10 9.98 -3.80
C GLY A 88 -14.50 9.38 -3.74
N HIS A 89 -14.86 8.77 -2.61
CA HIS A 89 -16.21 8.27 -2.37
C HIS A 89 -17.26 9.39 -2.39
N THR A 90 -17.04 10.48 -1.66
CA THR A 90 -17.97 11.61 -1.64
C THR A 90 -18.16 12.21 -3.03
N ILE A 91 -17.08 12.42 -3.78
CA ILE A 91 -17.11 12.94 -5.15
C ILE A 91 -17.91 11.98 -6.04
N ALA A 92 -17.63 10.67 -5.99
CA ALA A 92 -18.35 9.68 -6.80
C ALA A 92 -19.85 9.66 -6.52
N SER A 93 -20.24 9.75 -5.24
CA SER A 93 -21.65 9.83 -4.82
C SER A 93 -22.33 11.09 -5.37
N LEU A 94 -21.71 12.26 -5.20
CA LEU A 94 -22.25 13.53 -5.71
C LEU A 94 -22.37 13.54 -7.24
N LEU A 95 -21.39 13.00 -7.96
CA LEU A 95 -21.47 12.84 -9.42
C LEU A 95 -22.66 11.96 -9.84
N GLY A 96 -22.95 10.90 -9.06
CA GLY A 96 -24.11 10.04 -9.28
C GLY A 96 -25.43 10.79 -9.10
N GLU A 97 -25.54 11.57 -8.02
CA GLU A 97 -26.71 12.41 -7.75
C GLU A 97 -26.92 13.47 -8.83
N ILE A 98 -25.87 14.20 -9.22
CA ILE A 98 -25.91 15.22 -10.28
C ILE A 98 -26.35 14.58 -11.60
N SER A 99 -25.79 13.42 -11.97
CA SER A 99 -26.20 12.69 -13.17
C SER A 99 -27.68 12.28 -13.11
N ALA A 100 -28.17 11.81 -11.95
CA ALA A 100 -29.56 11.41 -11.79
C ALA A 100 -30.52 12.61 -11.88
N GLN A 101 -30.17 13.73 -11.23
CA GLN A 101 -30.94 14.98 -11.28
C GLN A 101 -30.99 15.54 -12.71
N GLY A 102 -29.84 15.61 -13.39
CA GLY A 102 -29.75 16.06 -14.77
C GLY A 102 -30.59 15.25 -15.73
N ARG A 103 -30.57 13.91 -15.62
CA ARG A 103 -31.45 13.02 -16.40
C ARG A 103 -32.93 13.26 -16.12
N ARG A 104 -33.32 13.48 -14.85
CA ARG A 104 -34.72 13.79 -14.50
C ARG A 104 -35.16 15.11 -15.13
N ARG A 105 -34.32 16.15 -15.07
CA ARG A 105 -34.61 17.47 -15.67
C ARG A 105 -34.68 17.40 -17.19
N ALA A 106 -33.78 16.67 -17.83
CA ALA A 106 -33.75 16.50 -19.28
C ALA A 106 -35.01 15.79 -19.82
N ARG A 107 -35.70 14.96 -19.02
CA ARG A 107 -36.95 14.29 -19.45
C ARG A 107 -38.14 15.23 -19.64
N VAL A 108 -38.14 16.37 -18.93
CA VAL A 108 -39.27 17.32 -18.92
C VAL A 108 -38.92 18.66 -19.55
N SER A 109 -37.67 18.84 -20.01
CA SER A 109 -37.20 20.08 -20.62
C SER A 109 -37.29 20.02 -22.15
N PRO A 110 -37.70 21.12 -22.82
CA PRO A 110 -37.57 21.24 -24.27
C PRO A 110 -36.10 21.22 -24.74
N GLU A 111 -35.15 21.65 -23.89
CA GLU A 111 -33.70 21.69 -24.16
C GLU A 111 -32.99 20.40 -23.73
N ARG A 112 -33.62 19.25 -23.98
CA ARG A 112 -33.11 17.95 -23.52
C ARG A 112 -31.70 17.64 -24.04
N GLY A 113 -31.43 17.97 -25.30
CA GLY A 113 -30.15 17.69 -25.96
C GLY A 113 -29.00 18.35 -25.23
N ASP A 114 -29.07 19.67 -25.06
CA ASP A 114 -28.01 20.49 -24.46
C ASP A 114 -27.72 20.10 -23.00
N ILE A 115 -28.77 19.78 -22.23
CA ILE A 115 -28.62 19.32 -20.84
C ILE A 115 -27.87 17.98 -20.77
N LEU A 116 -28.18 17.04 -21.67
CA LEU A 116 -27.52 15.74 -21.67
C LEU A 116 -26.10 15.83 -22.21
N ASP A 117 -25.87 16.65 -23.22
CA ASP A 117 -24.54 16.88 -23.77
C ASP A 117 -23.58 17.47 -22.72
N ALA A 118 -24.03 18.48 -21.96
CA ALA A 118 -23.25 19.07 -20.88
C ALA A 118 -22.87 18.05 -19.77
N LEU A 119 -23.70 17.02 -19.58
CA LEU A 119 -23.50 15.98 -18.55
C LEU A 119 -22.84 14.71 -19.08
N THR A 120 -22.53 14.64 -20.37
CA THR A 120 -21.94 13.45 -21.02
C THR A 120 -20.70 12.90 -20.30
N PRO A 121 -19.72 13.72 -19.88
CA PRO A 121 -18.56 13.21 -19.14
C PRO A 121 -18.94 12.50 -17.84
N ILE A 122 -19.89 13.04 -17.08
CA ILE A 122 -20.36 12.48 -15.81
C ILE A 122 -21.16 11.18 -16.06
N ILE A 123 -22.03 11.19 -17.06
CA ILE A 123 -22.80 10.02 -17.48
C ILE A 123 -21.87 8.89 -17.92
N ASN A 124 -20.82 9.19 -18.67
CA ASN A 124 -19.83 8.21 -19.11
C ASN A 124 -19.06 7.63 -17.94
N TYR A 125 -18.61 8.47 -16.99
CA TYR A 125 -17.97 8.00 -15.76
C TYR A 125 -18.86 7.02 -14.97
N GLN A 126 -20.12 7.38 -14.73
CA GLN A 126 -21.07 6.54 -13.97
C GLN A 126 -21.46 5.24 -14.70
N THR A 127 -21.47 5.24 -16.04
CA THR A 127 -21.84 4.06 -16.84
C THR A 127 -20.66 3.18 -17.24
N ALA A 128 -19.42 3.65 -17.05
CA ALA A 128 -18.22 2.90 -17.42
C ALA A 128 -18.14 1.50 -16.79
N PRO A 129 -18.47 1.28 -15.50
CA PRO A 129 -18.47 -0.05 -14.90
C PRO A 129 -19.45 -1.01 -15.59
N ALA A 130 -20.68 -0.54 -15.87
CA ALA A 130 -21.70 -1.34 -16.56
C ALA A 130 -21.31 -1.64 -18.01
N LYS A 131 -20.72 -0.67 -18.72
CA LYS A 131 -20.19 -0.87 -20.09
C LYS A 131 -19.10 -1.95 -20.08
N LYS A 132 -18.15 -1.88 -19.14
CA LYS A 132 -17.08 -2.89 -19.00
C LYS A 132 -17.64 -4.28 -18.68
N ALA A 133 -18.56 -4.38 -17.72
CA ALA A 133 -19.19 -5.66 -17.36
C ALA A 133 -19.93 -6.30 -18.54
N ARG A 134 -20.66 -5.50 -19.33
CA ARG A 134 -21.30 -5.96 -20.56
C ARG A 134 -20.29 -6.47 -21.59
N LEU A 135 -19.21 -5.72 -21.82
CA LEU A 135 -18.15 -6.13 -22.76
C LEU A 135 -17.48 -7.44 -22.33
N THR A 136 -17.21 -7.62 -21.04
CA THR A 136 -16.69 -8.90 -20.52
C THR A 136 -17.68 -10.04 -20.73
N ARG A 137 -18.98 -9.81 -20.49
CA ARG A 137 -20.02 -10.83 -20.68
C ARG A 137 -20.11 -11.28 -22.14
N VAL A 138 -20.16 -10.33 -23.07
CA VAL A 138 -20.20 -10.61 -24.52
C VAL A 138 -18.95 -11.39 -24.95
N ARG A 139 -17.76 -10.97 -24.51
CA ARG A 139 -16.51 -11.71 -24.83
C ARG A 139 -16.50 -13.14 -24.30
N ASN A 140 -17.07 -13.36 -23.11
CA ASN A 140 -17.16 -14.71 -22.53
C ASN A 140 -18.23 -15.55 -23.23
N GLU A 141 -19.34 -14.96 -23.66
CA GLU A 141 -20.39 -15.62 -24.46
C GLU A 141 -19.83 -16.01 -25.85
N GLU A 142 -19.06 -15.13 -26.49
CA GLU A 142 -18.36 -15.40 -27.76
C GLU A 142 -17.30 -16.51 -27.61
N ALA A 143 -16.47 -16.44 -26.57
CA ALA A 143 -15.47 -17.48 -26.28
C ALA A 143 -16.10 -18.85 -25.95
N ALA A 144 -17.24 -18.86 -25.26
CA ALA A 144 -17.98 -20.10 -24.97
C ALA A 144 -18.67 -20.66 -26.23
N ALA A 145 -19.13 -19.80 -27.14
CA ALA A 145 -19.67 -20.22 -28.44
C ALA A 145 -18.58 -20.81 -29.37
N GLU A 146 -17.35 -20.28 -29.31
CA GLU A 146 -16.19 -20.82 -30.02
C GLU A 146 -15.68 -22.16 -29.43
N GLN A 147 -15.87 -22.39 -28.13
CA GLN A 147 -15.48 -23.65 -27.46
C GLN A 147 -16.59 -24.72 -27.45
N GLY A 148 -17.80 -24.40 -27.91
CA GLY A 148 -18.95 -25.31 -27.96
C GLY A 148 -18.99 -26.27 -29.17
N ALA A 149 -17.92 -26.34 -29.97
CA ALA A 149 -17.84 -27.22 -31.15
C ALA A 149 -17.07 -28.54 -30.92
N GLU A 150 -16.61 -28.85 -29.71
CA GLU A 150 -16.10 -30.18 -29.37
C GLU A 150 -16.95 -30.79 -28.23
N GLU A 151 -17.65 -31.88 -28.56
CA GLU A 151 -18.48 -32.65 -27.63
C GLU A 151 -17.68 -33.18 -26.43
N PRO A 152 -18.29 -33.28 -25.23
CA PRO A 152 -17.61 -33.73 -24.03
C PRO A 152 -17.62 -35.27 -23.95
N THR A 153 -16.50 -35.92 -24.26
CA THR A 153 -16.26 -37.28 -23.77
C THR A 153 -16.03 -37.25 -22.26
N LYS A 154 -17.03 -37.70 -21.51
CA LYS A 154 -16.94 -38.00 -20.07
C LYS A 154 -15.94 -39.14 -19.85
N GLU A 155 -14.92 -38.91 -19.03
CA GLU A 155 -14.20 -39.97 -18.33
C GLU A 155 -14.05 -39.58 -16.84
N PRO A 156 -14.47 -40.43 -15.88
CA PRO A 156 -14.54 -40.05 -14.47
C PRO A 156 -13.15 -40.06 -13.82
N ALA A 157 -12.80 -38.96 -13.17
CA ALA A 157 -11.60 -38.81 -12.35
C ALA A 157 -11.63 -39.74 -11.13
N LYS A 158 -10.60 -40.59 -11.00
CA LYS A 158 -10.31 -41.38 -9.80
C LYS A 158 -10.10 -40.46 -8.59
N ALA A 159 -10.83 -40.74 -7.52
CA ALA A 159 -10.63 -40.15 -6.20
C ALA A 159 -9.22 -40.50 -5.66
N LYS A 160 -8.44 -39.48 -5.30
CA LYS A 160 -7.26 -39.63 -4.45
C LYS A 160 -7.70 -39.58 -3.00
N ALA A 161 -7.37 -40.66 -2.28
CA ALA A 161 -7.51 -40.79 -0.85
C ALA A 161 -6.72 -39.69 -0.12
N PHE A 162 -7.38 -39.09 0.87
CA PHE A 162 -6.76 -38.28 1.91
C PHE A 162 -6.28 -39.29 2.98
N GLU A 163 -4.98 -39.53 3.05
CA GLU A 163 -4.35 -40.26 4.14
C GLU A 163 -3.84 -39.19 5.10
N GLU A 164 -4.60 -38.96 6.17
CA GLU A 164 -4.28 -38.01 7.24
C GLU A 164 -3.50 -38.77 8.33
N ASP A 165 -2.27 -38.31 8.53
CA ASP A 165 -1.25 -38.85 9.42
C ASP A 165 -1.68 -38.77 10.90
N ALA A 166 -1.24 -39.76 11.68
CA ALA A 166 -1.66 -40.03 13.05
C ALA A 166 -1.20 -38.99 14.10
N PRO A 167 -1.93 -38.86 15.24
CA PRO A 167 -1.47 -38.06 16.37
C PRO A 167 -0.36 -38.77 17.16
N VAL A 168 0.74 -38.04 17.38
CA VAL A 168 1.87 -38.42 18.23
C VAL A 168 1.42 -38.58 19.68
N SER A 169 1.73 -39.76 20.21
CA SER A 169 1.63 -40.19 21.60
C SER A 169 2.37 -39.25 22.56
N VAL A 170 1.67 -38.81 23.60
CA VAL A 170 2.24 -38.18 24.80
C VAL A 170 2.75 -39.29 25.70
N ALA A 171 4.06 -39.30 25.96
CA ALA A 171 4.71 -40.21 26.90
C ALA A 171 5.32 -39.42 28.06
N GLY A 172 5.09 -39.93 29.27
CA GLY A 172 6.01 -39.84 30.42
C GLY A 172 5.94 -38.58 31.25
#